data_AF-A0A5J4U3J4-F1
#
_entry.id   AF-A0A5J4U3J4-F1
#
_cell.length_a   1.000
_cell.length_b   1.000
_cell.length_c   1.000
_cell.angle_alpha   90.00
_cell.angle_beta   90.00
_cell.angle_gamma   90.00
#
_symmetry.space_group_name_H-M   'P 1'
#
loop_
_entity.id
_entity.type
_entity.pdbx_description
1 polymer ?
#
loop_
_entity_poly.entity_id
_entity_poly.type
_entity_poly.pdbx_seq_one_letter_code
_entity_poly.pdbx_strand_id
1 'polypeptide(L)'
;MTLVVAFCAARMTDLVLMKISEMSLEKNQISIKTQTSNGGGIKLDHTIVFTKREGPICPVRALRIWHDERKSLRIDSDCLWWNFSKHSVPSPDNCSHLLSEIIHKAGVPDKYSGPTIRHAMITKLRAGGATQAEVNAFTRLAITSNVVDAYYYRPVERDLGALLTQQGQRHELFY
;
A
#
# COMPACT_ATOMS: atom_id res chain seq x y z
N MET A 1 -4.65 3.75 -8.63
CA MET A 1 -3.29 3.24 -8.36
C MET A 1 -2.74 3.66 -6.97
N THR A 2 -2.42 4.93 -6.73
CA THR A 2 -1.71 5.41 -5.50
C THR A 2 -2.29 4.93 -4.16
N LEU A 3 -3.63 4.96 -4.00
CA LEU A 3 -4.28 4.46 -2.78
C LEU A 3 -4.08 2.96 -2.55
N VAL A 4 -3.93 2.15 -3.59
CA VAL A 4 -3.60 0.72 -3.42
C VAL A 4 -2.21 0.59 -2.81
N VAL A 5 -1.20 1.23 -3.41
CA VAL A 5 0.18 1.22 -2.91
C VAL A 5 0.25 1.68 -1.45
N ALA A 6 -0.45 2.76 -1.10
CA ALA A 6 -0.46 3.32 0.25
C ALA A 6 -1.21 2.45 1.30
N PHE A 7 -2.13 1.57 0.88
CA PHE A 7 -2.94 0.74 1.78
C PHE A 7 -2.61 -0.76 1.75
N CYS A 8 -1.70 -1.23 0.89
CA CYS A 8 -1.23 -2.63 0.91
C CYS A 8 0.30 -2.80 0.85
N ALA A 9 1.06 -1.72 0.62
CA ALA A 9 2.51 -1.74 0.46
C ALA A 9 3.05 -2.51 -0.76
N ALA A 10 2.21 -2.85 -1.75
CA ALA A 10 2.64 -3.57 -2.95
C ALA A 10 3.79 -2.85 -3.68
N ARG A 11 4.77 -3.62 -4.16
CA ARG A 11 5.86 -3.11 -5.02
C ARG A 11 5.30 -2.90 -6.43
N MET A 12 5.95 -2.07 -7.24
CA MET A 12 5.48 -1.85 -8.62
C MET A 12 5.44 -3.17 -9.43
N THR A 13 6.36 -4.09 -9.15
CA THR A 13 6.40 -5.46 -9.67
C THR A 13 5.18 -6.30 -9.30
N ASP A 14 4.61 -6.11 -8.11
CA ASP A 14 3.48 -6.89 -7.60
C ASP A 14 2.15 -6.23 -8.02
N LEU A 15 2.17 -4.90 -8.13
CA LEU A 15 1.07 -4.06 -8.56
C LEU A 15 0.64 -4.40 -10.00
N VAL A 16 1.59 -4.56 -10.94
CA VAL A 16 1.29 -4.92 -12.33
C VAL A 16 0.81 -6.37 -12.52
N LEU A 17 0.99 -7.23 -11.50
CA LEU A 17 0.49 -8.61 -11.49
C LEU A 17 -0.96 -8.73 -10.98
N MET A 18 -1.56 -7.63 -10.48
CA MET A 18 -2.96 -7.61 -10.07
C MET A 18 -3.90 -7.75 -11.28
N LYS A 19 -4.90 -8.60 -11.15
CA LYS A 19 -5.88 -8.92 -12.19
C LYS A 19 -7.30 -8.49 -11.81
N ILE A 20 -8.16 -8.32 -12.82
CA ILE A 20 -9.60 -8.11 -12.64
C ILE A 20 -10.29 -9.43 -12.28
N SER A 21 -9.92 -10.53 -12.95
CA SER A 21 -10.45 -11.88 -12.69
C SER A 21 -10.25 -12.36 -11.25
N GLU A 22 -9.16 -11.93 -10.61
CA GLU A 22 -8.76 -12.29 -9.25
C GLU A 22 -9.30 -11.35 -8.15
N MET A 23 -10.19 -10.41 -8.52
CA MET A 23 -10.79 -9.44 -7.60
C MET A 23 -12.18 -9.87 -7.12
N SER A 24 -12.37 -9.97 -5.79
CA SER A 24 -13.69 -10.11 -5.17
C SER A 24 -14.21 -8.76 -4.66
N LEU A 25 -15.50 -8.48 -4.87
CA LEU A 25 -16.14 -7.18 -4.63
C LEU A 25 -17.31 -7.27 -3.62
N GLU A 26 -17.00 -7.34 -2.33
CA GLU A 26 -18.00 -7.40 -1.24
C GLU A 26 -18.48 -6.01 -0.79
N LYS A 27 -19.65 -5.93 -0.15
CA LYS A 27 -20.29 -4.66 0.26
C LYS A 27 -19.35 -3.69 0.98
N ASN A 28 -18.53 -4.20 1.91
CA ASN A 28 -17.61 -3.43 2.73
C ASN A 28 -16.13 -3.81 2.53
N GLN A 29 -15.81 -4.65 1.54
CA GLN A 29 -14.46 -5.17 1.35
C GLN A 29 -14.15 -5.40 -0.14
N ILE A 30 -12.88 -5.26 -0.51
CA ILE A 30 -12.35 -5.79 -1.78
C ILE A 30 -11.16 -6.67 -1.44
N SER A 31 -11.12 -7.86 -2.00
CA SER A 31 -9.92 -8.71 -1.95
C SER A 31 -9.39 -8.94 -3.36
N ILE A 32 -8.07 -9.04 -3.49
CA ILE A 32 -7.36 -9.29 -4.75
C ILE A 32 -6.34 -10.39 -4.50
N LYS A 33 -6.47 -11.53 -5.16
CA LYS A 33 -5.41 -12.55 -5.19
C LYS A 33 -4.32 -12.06 -6.15
N THR A 34 -3.07 -12.15 -5.73
CA THR A 34 -1.92 -11.69 -6.54
C THR A 34 -0.63 -12.37 -6.09
N GLN A 35 0.45 -12.10 -6.82
CA GLN A 35 1.76 -12.72 -6.65
C GLN A 35 2.83 -11.69 -6.30
N THR A 36 3.67 -12.01 -5.32
CA THR A 36 4.92 -11.29 -5.05
C THR A 36 6.09 -12.03 -5.71
N SER A 37 6.87 -11.35 -6.55
CA SER A 37 8.14 -11.86 -7.08
C SER A 37 9.30 -11.29 -6.26
N ASN A 38 10.25 -12.14 -5.86
CA ASN A 38 11.47 -11.72 -5.14
C ASN A 38 12.73 -11.77 -6.03
N GLY A 39 12.58 -11.53 -7.33
CA GLY A 39 13.69 -11.49 -8.30
C GLY A 39 14.24 -12.86 -8.72
N GLY A 40 14.26 -13.84 -7.80
CA GLY A 40 14.69 -15.23 -8.04
C GLY A 40 13.64 -16.15 -8.67
N GLY A 41 12.70 -15.63 -9.47
CA GLY A 41 11.67 -16.40 -10.18
C GLY A 41 10.52 -16.98 -9.34
N ILE A 42 10.75 -17.29 -8.06
CA ILE A 42 9.71 -17.76 -7.12
C ILE A 42 8.65 -16.67 -6.96
N LYS A 43 7.39 -17.04 -7.22
CA LYS A 43 6.21 -16.22 -6.99
C LYS A 43 5.45 -16.74 -5.78
N LEU A 44 5.13 -15.86 -4.84
CA LEU A 44 4.35 -16.20 -3.66
C LEU A 44 2.92 -15.65 -3.83
N ASP A 45 1.97 -16.55 -3.98
CA ASP A 45 0.54 -16.23 -3.97
C ASP A 45 0.12 -15.68 -2.61
N HIS A 46 -0.64 -14.59 -2.62
CA HIS A 46 -1.24 -14.02 -1.43
C HIS A 46 -2.51 -13.24 -1.78
N THR A 47 -3.35 -12.99 -0.77
CA THR A 47 -4.53 -12.12 -0.92
C THR A 47 -4.27 -10.78 -0.27
N ILE A 48 -4.51 -9.70 -1.01
CA ILE A 48 -4.53 -8.33 -0.47
C ILE A 48 -5.99 -7.97 -0.19
N VAL A 49 -6.26 -7.49 1.02
CA VAL A 49 -7.62 -7.16 1.49
C VAL A 49 -7.71 -5.67 1.83
N PHE A 50 -8.71 -5.00 1.25
CA PHE A 50 -9.06 -3.61 1.53
C PHE A 50 -10.43 -3.56 2.20
N THR A 51 -10.47 -3.16 3.47
CA THR A 51 -11.73 -2.85 4.16
C THR A 51 -12.19 -1.43 3.85
N LYS A 52 -13.50 -1.23 3.69
CA LYS A 52 -14.13 0.09 3.53
C LYS A 52 -13.82 0.94 4.76
N ARG A 53 -13.51 2.22 4.52
CA ARG A 53 -13.26 3.23 5.55
C ARG A 53 -14.16 4.43 5.31
N GLU A 54 -14.54 5.09 6.39
CA GLU A 54 -15.25 6.36 6.33
C GLU A 54 -14.30 7.53 6.02
N GLY A 55 -14.87 8.64 5.53
CA GLY A 55 -14.13 9.83 5.13
C GLY A 55 -13.65 9.84 3.66
N PRO A 56 -12.78 10.80 3.27
CA PRO A 56 -12.38 11.01 1.89
C PRO A 56 -11.41 9.94 1.35
N ILE A 57 -10.53 9.40 2.19
CA ILE A 57 -9.47 8.47 1.79
C ILE A 57 -9.93 7.02 1.99
N CYS A 58 -10.52 6.42 0.95
CA CYS A 58 -11.07 5.06 1.01
C CYS A 58 -10.64 4.22 -0.21
N PRO A 59 -9.72 3.24 -0.06
CA PRO A 59 -9.24 2.43 -1.20
C PRO A 59 -10.35 1.58 -1.81
N VAL A 60 -11.33 1.10 -1.02
CA VAL A 60 -12.50 0.37 -1.54
C VAL A 60 -13.35 1.23 -2.46
N ARG A 61 -13.66 2.48 -2.08
CA ARG A 61 -14.43 3.39 -2.94
C ARG A 61 -13.67 3.69 -4.24
N ALA A 62 -12.37 3.99 -4.14
CA ALA A 62 -11.54 4.29 -5.31
C ALA A 62 -11.39 3.10 -6.26
N LEU A 63 -11.24 1.87 -5.74
CA LEU A 63 -11.17 0.65 -6.55
C LEU A 63 -12.51 0.32 -7.24
N ARG A 64 -13.66 0.56 -6.59
CA ARG A 64 -14.98 0.38 -7.22
C ARG A 64 -15.18 1.32 -8.41
N ILE A 65 -14.94 2.61 -8.20
CA ILE A 65 -15.02 3.64 -9.26
C ILE A 65 -14.10 3.24 -10.43
N TRP A 66 -12.84 2.92 -10.16
CA TRP A 66 -11.89 2.49 -11.20
C TRP A 66 -12.34 1.22 -11.94
N HIS A 67 -12.85 0.21 -11.23
CA HIS A 67 -13.33 -1.02 -11.84
C HIS A 67 -14.53 -0.78 -12.78
N ASP A 68 -15.45 0.11 -12.39
CA ASP A 68 -16.64 0.43 -13.18
C ASP A 68 -16.28 1.32 -14.40
N GLU A 69 -15.37 2.30 -14.23
CA GLU A 69 -14.74 3.05 -15.33
C GLU A 69 -14.02 2.11 -16.31
N ARG A 70 -13.18 1.19 -15.81
CA ARG A 70 -12.44 0.25 -16.65
C ARG A 70 -13.37 -0.67 -17.45
N LYS A 71 -14.52 -1.04 -16.88
CA LYS A 71 -15.58 -1.77 -17.61
C LYS A 71 -16.21 -0.95 -18.73
N SER A 72 -16.51 0.33 -18.48
CA SER A 72 -17.09 1.21 -19.52
C SER A 72 -16.12 1.44 -20.68
N LEU A 73 -14.81 1.47 -20.40
CA LEU A 73 -13.73 1.62 -21.39
C LEU A 73 -13.48 0.38 -22.26
N ARG A 74 -14.10 -0.78 -21.97
CA ARG A 74 -13.98 -2.03 -22.76
C ARG A 74 -12.54 -2.49 -23.02
N ILE A 75 -11.63 -2.24 -22.08
CA ILE A 75 -10.21 -2.62 -22.21
C ILE A 75 -10.07 -4.14 -22.17
N ASP A 76 -9.73 -4.74 -23.31
CA ASP A 76 -9.46 -6.17 -23.47
C ASP A 76 -8.09 -6.56 -22.90
N SER A 77 -8.06 -6.70 -21.58
CA SER A 77 -6.93 -7.18 -20.80
C SER A 77 -7.43 -7.59 -19.42
N ASP A 78 -6.82 -8.61 -18.81
CA ASP A 78 -7.12 -8.98 -17.42
C ASP A 78 -6.32 -8.14 -16.40
N CYS A 79 -5.34 -7.33 -16.81
CA CYS A 79 -4.59 -6.50 -15.85
C CYS A 79 -5.51 -5.45 -15.22
N LEU A 80 -5.43 -5.32 -13.89
CA LEU A 80 -6.17 -4.31 -13.13
C LEU A 80 -5.81 -2.88 -13.56
N TRP A 81 -4.59 -2.66 -14.06
CA TRP A 81 -4.08 -1.34 -14.44
C TRP A 81 -3.91 -1.22 -15.94
N TRP A 82 -4.00 0.00 -16.46
CA TRP A 82 -3.87 0.28 -17.88
C TRP A 82 -3.02 1.53 -18.12
N ASN A 83 -2.09 1.46 -19.07
CA ASN A 83 -1.31 2.59 -19.52
C ASN A 83 -2.02 3.23 -20.72
N PHE A 84 -2.82 4.26 -20.45
CA PHE A 84 -3.55 4.99 -21.50
C PHE A 84 -2.62 5.61 -22.55
N SER A 85 -1.47 6.15 -22.15
CA SER A 85 -0.50 6.78 -23.07
C SER A 85 0.21 5.81 -24.01
N LYS A 86 0.17 4.50 -23.72
CA LYS A 86 0.77 3.44 -24.55
C LYS A 86 -0.25 2.41 -25.07
N HIS A 87 -1.52 2.54 -24.69
CA HIS A 87 -2.58 1.56 -24.95
C HIS A 87 -2.15 0.12 -24.62
N SER A 88 -1.53 -0.07 -23.46
CA SER A 88 -0.96 -1.36 -23.04
C SER A 88 -1.09 -1.61 -21.54
N VAL A 89 -0.80 -2.83 -21.11
CA VAL A 89 -0.47 -3.13 -19.71
C VAL A 89 0.76 -2.28 -19.31
N PRO A 90 0.76 -1.64 -18.12
CA PRO A 90 1.91 -0.86 -17.66
C PRO A 90 3.08 -1.74 -17.19
N SER A 91 4.31 -1.29 -17.44
CA SER A 91 5.50 -1.87 -16.78
C SER A 91 5.61 -1.37 -15.32
N PRO A 92 6.40 -2.04 -14.46
CA PRO A 92 6.73 -1.53 -13.12
C PRO A 92 7.30 -0.10 -13.14
N ASP A 93 8.09 0.24 -14.15
CA ASP A 93 8.68 1.58 -14.31
C ASP A 93 7.62 2.62 -14.71
N ASN A 94 6.65 2.25 -15.57
CA ASN A 94 5.51 3.13 -15.87
C ASN A 94 4.73 3.46 -14.59
N CYS A 95 4.46 2.47 -13.75
CA CYS A 95 3.81 2.66 -12.45
C CYS A 95 4.67 3.52 -11.51
N SER A 96 6.01 3.33 -11.50
CA SER A 96 6.95 4.09 -10.67
C SER A 96 7.00 5.57 -11.05
N HIS A 97 7.06 5.88 -12.35
CA HIS A 97 7.04 7.25 -12.87
C HIS A 97 5.71 7.93 -12.58
N LEU A 98 4.58 7.29 -12.93
CA LEU A 98 3.24 7.84 -12.65
C LEU A 98 3.01 8.08 -11.15
N LEU A 99 3.50 7.19 -10.28
CA LEU A 99 3.41 7.38 -8.83
C LEU A 99 4.25 8.57 -8.35
N SER A 100 5.45 8.74 -8.91
CA SER A 100 6.34 9.87 -8.58
C SER A 100 5.73 11.19 -9.07
N GLU A 101 5.21 11.26 -10.30
CA GLU A 101 4.45 12.42 -10.79
C GLU A 101 3.30 12.83 -9.86
N ILE A 102 2.54 11.86 -9.33
CA ILE A 102 1.45 12.14 -8.38
C ILE A 102 1.99 12.70 -7.06
N ILE A 103 3.16 12.24 -6.60
CA ILE A 103 3.84 12.77 -5.41
C ILE A 103 4.30 14.22 -5.64
N HIS A 104 4.98 14.52 -6.76
CA HIS A 104 5.42 15.89 -7.08
C HIS A 104 4.23 16.84 -7.30
N LYS A 105 3.17 16.40 -8.00
CA LYS A 105 1.92 17.17 -8.20
C LYS A 105 1.17 17.46 -6.90
N ALA A 106 1.42 16.69 -5.83
CA ALA A 106 0.92 16.96 -4.49
C ALA A 106 1.80 17.92 -3.66
N GLY A 107 2.84 18.52 -4.26
CA GLY A 107 3.76 19.46 -3.60
C GLY A 107 4.81 18.80 -2.71
N VAL A 108 5.02 17.49 -2.82
CA VAL A 108 6.05 16.78 -2.05
C VAL A 108 7.42 17.01 -2.72
N PRO A 109 8.47 17.42 -1.97
CA PRO A 109 9.78 17.76 -2.56
C PRO A 109 10.44 16.64 -3.35
N ASP A 110 11.18 17.00 -4.41
CA ASP A 110 11.67 16.05 -5.43
C ASP A 110 12.68 14.99 -4.94
N LYS A 111 13.25 15.19 -3.74
CA LYS A 111 14.05 14.18 -3.04
C LYS A 111 13.24 12.94 -2.59
N TYR A 112 11.92 12.96 -2.77
CA TYR A 112 10.99 11.88 -2.44
C TYR A 112 10.38 11.29 -3.72
N SER A 113 10.15 9.99 -3.73
CA SER A 113 9.70 9.24 -4.92
C SER A 113 8.84 8.03 -4.53
N GLY A 114 8.48 7.14 -5.46
CA GLY A 114 7.62 5.98 -5.21
C GLY A 114 7.89 5.18 -3.91
N PRO A 115 9.15 4.87 -3.52
CA PRO A 115 9.48 4.25 -2.24
C PRO A 115 9.02 5.05 -1.01
N THR A 116 8.96 6.39 -1.07
CA THR A 116 8.59 7.26 0.06
C THR A 116 7.20 6.94 0.61
N ILE A 117 6.25 6.53 -0.24
CA ILE A 117 4.93 6.08 0.24
C ILE A 117 5.06 4.87 1.17
N ARG A 118 5.95 3.91 0.85
CA ARG A 118 6.23 2.76 1.72
C ARG A 118 6.92 3.17 3.02
N HIS A 119 7.90 4.08 2.97
CA HIS A 119 8.53 4.64 4.18
C HIS A 119 7.51 5.34 5.09
N ALA A 120 6.68 6.23 4.55
CA ALA A 120 5.67 6.97 5.29
C ALA A 120 4.60 6.05 5.89
N MET A 121 4.11 5.07 5.11
CA MET A 121 3.13 4.08 5.56
C MET A 121 3.71 3.17 6.66
N ILE A 122 4.92 2.63 6.51
CA ILE A 122 5.59 1.84 7.57
C ILE A 122 5.81 2.69 8.82
N THR A 123 6.29 3.92 8.66
CA THR A 123 6.54 4.83 9.79
C THR A 123 5.23 5.14 10.53
N LYS A 124 4.13 5.40 9.82
CA LYS A 124 2.82 5.61 10.42
C LYS A 124 2.30 4.39 11.17
N LEU A 125 2.51 3.17 10.66
CA LEU A 125 2.14 1.93 11.33
C LEU A 125 2.96 1.72 12.63
N ARG A 126 4.29 1.85 12.57
CA ARG A 126 5.18 1.70 13.74
C ARG A 126 4.96 2.80 14.79
N ALA A 127 4.68 4.04 14.35
CA ALA A 127 4.30 5.14 15.24
C ALA A 127 2.96 4.89 15.95
N GLY A 128 1.99 4.30 15.24
CA GLY A 128 0.71 3.83 15.78
C GLY A 128 0.79 2.57 16.66
N GLY A 129 1.99 2.08 16.99
CA GLY A 129 2.19 0.96 17.92
C GLY A 129 2.25 -0.43 17.28
N ALA A 130 2.07 -0.56 15.96
CA ALA A 130 2.19 -1.86 15.30
C ALA A 130 3.60 -2.45 15.47
N THR A 131 3.67 -3.73 15.81
CA THR A 131 4.94 -4.46 15.98
C THR A 131 5.67 -4.64 14.65
N GLN A 132 6.98 -4.90 14.73
CA GLN A 132 7.78 -5.25 13.56
C GLN A 132 7.25 -6.51 12.85
N ALA A 133 6.78 -7.51 13.62
CA ALA A 133 6.18 -8.73 13.10
C ALA A 133 4.89 -8.47 12.30
N GLU A 134 3.98 -7.63 12.81
CA GLU A 134 2.76 -7.24 12.10
C GLU A 134 3.06 -6.45 10.83
N VAL A 135 4.04 -5.53 10.88
CA VAL A 135 4.46 -4.75 9.70
C VAL A 135 5.25 -5.59 8.69
N ASN A 136 5.89 -6.69 9.11
CA ASN A 136 6.50 -7.70 8.23
C ASN A 136 5.49 -8.67 7.60
N ALA A 137 4.39 -9.00 8.30
CA ALA A 137 3.30 -9.83 7.76
C ALA A 137 2.41 -9.02 6.78
N PHE A 138 2.10 -7.78 7.16
CA PHE A 138 1.86 -6.71 6.19
C PHE A 138 3.14 -6.48 5.36
N THR A 139 3.13 -5.75 4.24
CA THR A 139 4.31 -5.61 3.33
C THR A 139 4.88 -6.90 2.68
N ARG A 140 4.59 -8.10 3.22
CA ARG A 140 5.01 -9.43 2.74
C ARG A 140 6.52 -9.69 2.84
N LEU A 141 7.08 -9.47 4.03
CA LEU A 141 8.46 -9.81 4.41
C LEU A 141 8.47 -11.02 5.37
N ALA A 142 9.64 -11.61 5.62
CA ALA A 142 9.76 -12.64 6.65
C ALA A 142 9.47 -12.02 8.03
N ILE A 143 8.70 -12.71 8.88
CA ILE A 143 8.22 -12.19 10.18
C ILE A 143 9.37 -11.69 11.07
N THR A 144 10.51 -12.38 11.04
CA THR A 144 11.74 -12.06 11.80
C THR A 144 12.68 -11.05 11.10
N SER A 145 12.31 -10.53 9.93
CA SER A 145 13.18 -9.63 9.15
C SER A 145 13.37 -8.27 9.81
N ASN A 146 14.61 -7.78 9.87
CA ASN A 146 14.93 -6.41 10.31
C ASN A 146 14.73 -5.35 9.21
N VAL A 147 14.35 -5.72 7.99
CA VAL A 147 14.31 -4.82 6.83
C VAL A 147 13.36 -3.63 7.04
N VAL A 148 12.21 -3.85 7.69
CA VAL A 148 11.25 -2.78 8.03
C VAL A 148 11.90 -1.69 8.87
N ASP A 149 12.55 -2.05 9.96
CA ASP A 149 13.10 -1.07 10.91
C ASP A 149 14.43 -0.48 10.44
N ALA A 150 15.29 -1.26 9.77
CA ALA A 150 16.57 -0.79 9.25
C ALA A 150 16.40 0.20 8.08
N TYR A 151 15.57 -0.16 7.10
CA TYR A 151 15.47 0.61 5.85
C TYR A 151 14.25 1.54 5.82
N TYR A 152 13.09 1.09 6.28
CA TYR A 152 11.83 1.79 6.01
C TYR A 152 11.35 2.70 7.13
N TYR A 153 11.49 2.29 8.39
CA TYR A 153 11.10 3.07 9.54
C TYR A 153 11.99 4.32 9.67
N ARG A 154 11.36 5.48 9.79
CA ARG A 154 12.01 6.77 9.97
C ARG A 154 11.29 7.54 11.08
N PRO A 155 11.57 7.28 12.37
CA PRO A 155 10.93 7.95 13.52
C PRO A 155 11.40 9.39 13.72
N VAL A 156 11.49 10.16 12.65
CA VAL A 156 11.77 11.60 12.71
C VAL A 156 10.59 12.29 13.41
N GLU A 157 10.86 13.33 14.21
CA GLU A 157 9.86 14.16 14.90
C GLU A 157 9.01 13.46 15.99
N ARG A 158 9.30 12.20 16.36
CA ARG A 158 8.65 11.56 17.51
C ARG A 158 9.23 12.11 18.82
N ASP A 159 8.41 12.81 19.60
CA ASP A 159 8.77 13.21 20.97
C ASP A 159 9.00 11.94 21.82
N LEU A 160 10.26 11.68 22.15
CA LEU A 160 10.66 10.56 22.99
C LEU A 160 10.45 10.86 24.49
N GLY A 161 10.42 12.13 24.89
CA GLY A 161 10.12 12.54 26.27
C GLY A 161 8.67 12.22 26.65
N ALA A 162 7.72 12.50 25.74
CA ALA A 162 6.32 12.11 25.91
C ALA A 162 6.11 10.60 26.09
N LEU A 163 6.98 9.75 25.53
CA LEU A 163 6.90 8.29 25.72
C LEU A 163 7.33 7.85 27.12
N LEU A 164 8.24 8.58 27.76
CA LEU A 164 8.68 8.31 29.12
C LEU A 164 7.61 8.71 30.15
N THR A 165 6.83 9.76 29.85
CA THR A 165 5.78 10.27 30.74
C THR A 165 4.40 9.63 30.53
N GLN A 166 4.17 8.88 29.44
CA GLN A 166 2.89 8.22 29.13
C GLN A 166 2.50 7.02 30.03
N GLN A 167 3.17 6.78 31.14
CA GLN A 167 2.83 5.67 32.06
C GLN A 167 1.52 5.88 32.86
N GLY A 168 0.90 7.07 32.82
CA GLY A 168 -0.22 7.44 33.70
C GLY A 168 -1.64 7.01 33.28
N GLN A 169 -1.94 6.85 31.99
CA GLN A 169 -3.35 6.75 31.51
C GLN A 169 -3.89 5.33 31.27
N ARG A 170 -3.25 4.29 31.83
CA ARG A 170 -3.72 2.89 31.70
C ARG A 170 -4.49 2.35 32.91
N HIS A 171 -4.78 3.18 33.92
CA HIS A 171 -5.42 2.78 35.18
C HIS A 171 -6.79 3.43 35.47
N GLU A 172 -7.47 4.00 34.48
CA GLU A 172 -8.84 4.56 34.62
C GLU A 172 -9.91 3.69 33.90
N LEU A 173 -9.89 2.38 34.16
CA LEU A 173 -10.97 1.45 33.75
C LEU A 173 -11.44 0.53 34.90
N PHE A 174 -11.11 0.88 36.16
CA PHE A 174 -11.53 0.14 37.36
C PHE A 174 -11.92 1.07 38.52
N TYR A 175 -12.82 2.01 38.27
CA TYR A 175 -13.72 2.61 39.27
C TYR A 175 -15.07 2.95 38.62
#